data_AF-A0A066Z1F9-F1
#
_entry.id   AF-A0A066Z1F9-F1
#
_cell.length_a   1.000
_cell.length_b   1.000
_cell.length_c   1.000
_cell.angle_alpha   90.00
_cell.angle_beta   90.00
_cell.angle_gamma   90.00
#
_symmetry.space_group_name_H-M   'P 1'
#
loop_
_entity.id
_entity.type
_entity.pdbx_description
1 polymer ?
#
loop_
_entity_poly.entity_id
_entity_poly.type
_entity_poly.pdbx_seq_one_letter_code
_entity_poly.pdbx_strand_id
1 'polypeptide(L)' 'MPQSLMAFLIGAQIAGAAGVIAGLWWEPVGIAAAIGLTLYFAGAVAFHLRVGDNKGATPAALLTIASVALIVLHAATL' A
#
# COMPACT_ATOMS: atom_id res chain seq x y z
N MET A 1 14.40 -2.82 -14.52
CA MET A 1 14.47 -3.26 -13.11
C MET A 1 14.82 -4.74 -13.08
N PRO A 2 15.68 -5.21 -12.18
CA PRO A 2 15.96 -6.64 -12.03
C PRO A 2 14.68 -7.41 -11.68
N GLN A 3 14.52 -8.63 -12.22
CA GLN A 3 13.30 -9.42 -12.04
C GLN A 3 13.00 -9.75 -10.57
N SER A 4 14.04 -9.94 -9.76
CA SER A 4 13.93 -10.15 -8.31
C SER A 4 13.28 -8.99 -7.58
N LEU A 5 13.56 -7.75 -7.99
CA LEU A 5 12.95 -6.55 -7.40
C LEU A 5 11.45 -6.48 -7.70
N MET A 6 11.05 -6.84 -8.93
CA MET A 6 9.63 -6.90 -9.28
C MET A 6 8.90 -7.98 -8.48
N ALA A 7 9.49 -9.17 -8.35
CA ALA A 7 8.92 -10.24 -7.54
C ALA A 7 8.78 -9.82 -6.07
N PHE A 8 9.76 -9.11 -5.52
CA PHE A 8 9.69 -8.56 -4.17
C PHE A 8 8.55 -7.56 -4.00
N LEU A 9 8.41 -6.59 -4.92
CA LEU A 9 7.35 -5.58 -4.87
C LEU A 9 5.95 -6.21 -5.01
N ILE A 10 5.79 -7.17 -5.93
CA ILE A 10 4.54 -7.92 -6.09
C ILE A 10 4.23 -8.69 -4.80
N GLY A 11 5.21 -9.40 -4.24
CA GLY A 11 5.06 -10.12 -2.98
C GLY A 11 4.67 -9.21 -1.82
N ALA A 12 5.31 -8.05 -1.69
CA ALA A 12 5.01 -7.06 -0.67
C ALA A 12 3.59 -6.49 -0.82
N GLN A 13 3.15 -6.21 -2.06
CA GLN A 13 1.80 -5.74 -2.33
C GLN A 13 0.74 -6.79 -1.96
N ILE A 14 0.96 -8.05 -2.34
CA ILE A 14 0.07 -9.16 -1.98
C ILE A 14 0.03 -9.35 -0.46
N ALA A 15 1.19 -9.33 0.20
CA ALA A 15 1.29 -9.46 1.64
C ALA A 15 0.57 -8.32 2.37
N GLY A 16 0.72 -7.08 1.90
CA GLY A 16 0.00 -5.92 2.44
C GLY A 16 -1.52 -6.06 2.27
N ALA A 17 -1.98 -6.47 1.08
CA ALA A 17 -3.42 -6.70 0.84
C ALA A 17 -3.97 -7.83 1.73
N ALA A 18 -3.24 -8.93 1.86
CA ALA A 18 -3.60 -10.03 2.76
C ALA A 18 -3.60 -9.58 4.22
N GLY A 19 -2.65 -8.74 4.63
CA GLY A 19 -2.56 -8.20 5.98
C GLY A 19 -3.73 -7.28 6.34
N VAL A 20 -4.19 -6.42 5.42
CA VAL A 20 -5.40 -5.60 5.62
C VAL A 20 -6.63 -6.48 5.82
N ILE A 21 -6.78 -7.54 5.01
CA ILE A 21 -7.89 -8.49 5.15
C ILE A 21 -7.79 -9.22 6.50
N ALA A 22 -6.62 -9.75 6.86
CA ALA A 22 -6.38 -10.40 8.15
C ALA A 22 -6.62 -9.44 9.34
N GLY A 23 -6.37 -8.16 9.14
CA GLY A 23 -6.62 -7.07 10.08
C GLY A 23 -8.07 -6.93 10.54
N LEU A 24 -9.03 -7.48 9.79
CA LEU A 24 -10.44 -7.54 10.19
C LEU A 24 -10.66 -8.43 11.42
N TRP A 25 -9.80 -9.42 11.65
CA TRP A 25 -9.84 -10.28 12.84
C TRP A 25 -8.81 -9.89 13.89
N TRP A 26 -7.70 -9.26 13.48
CA TRP A 26 -6.65 -8.84 14.38
C TRP A 26 -6.13 -7.45 14.03
N GLU A 27 -6.67 -6.46 14.71
CA GLU A 27 -6.51 -5.05 14.38
C GLU A 27 -5.05 -4.56 14.24
N PRO A 28 -4.10 -4.92 15.12
CA PRO A 28 -2.69 -4.54 14.98
C PRO A 28 -2.07 -4.96 13.64
N VAL A 29 -2.50 -6.10 13.09
CA VAL A 29 -2.03 -6.56 11.76
C VAL A 29 -2.59 -5.67 10.66
N GLY A 30 -3.86 -5.26 10.77
CA GLY A 30 -4.50 -4.35 9.83
C GLY A 30 -3.78 -2.99 9.78
N ILE A 31 -3.48 -2.42 10.94
CA ILE A 31 -2.73 -1.16 11.06
C ILE A 31 -1.34 -1.29 10.42
N ALA A 32 -0.58 -2.33 10.78
CA ALA A 32 0.76 -2.54 10.24
C ALA A 32 0.74 -2.72 8.71
N ALA A 33 -0.22 -3.49 8.18
CA ALA A 33 -0.38 -3.71 6.75
C ALA A 33 -0.78 -2.44 6.00
N ALA A 34 -1.70 -1.65 6.55
CA ALA A 34 -2.14 -0.38 5.97
C ALA A 34 -1.01 0.66 5.93
N ILE A 35 -0.16 0.72 6.97
CA ILE A 35 1.06 1.53 6.97
C ILE A 35 2.02 1.07 5.87
N GLY A 36 2.26 -0.24 5.77
CA GLY A 36 3.12 -0.81 4.73
C GLY A 36 2.65 -0.48 3.31
N LEU A 37 1.35 -0.64 3.03
CA LEU A 37 0.76 -0.29 1.74
C LEU A 37 0.81 1.22 1.47
N THR A 38 0.60 2.06 2.48
CA THR A 38 0.74 3.51 2.34
C THR A 38 2.14 3.89 1.86
N LEU A 39 3.19 3.34 2.50
CA LEU A 39 4.58 3.58 2.10
C LEU A 39 4.88 3.02 0.70
N TYR A 40 4.38 1.82 0.40
CA TYR A 40 4.55 1.18 -0.90
C TYR A 40 3.97 2.05 -2.03
N PHE A 41 2.71 2.47 -1.90
CA PHE A 41 2.04 3.22 -2.94
C PHE A 41 2.51 4.68 -3.01
N ALA A 42 2.87 5.31 -1.89
CA ALA A 42 3.51 6.62 -1.92
C ALA A 42 4.83 6.61 -2.69
N GLY A 43 5.66 5.57 -2.49
CA GLY A 43 6.87 5.35 -3.28
C GLY A 43 6.57 5.13 -4.76
N ALA A 44 5.52 4.36 -5.08
CA ALA A 44 5.07 4.16 -6.45
C ALA A 44 4.63 5.47 -7.12
N VAL A 45 3.82 6.30 -6.44
CA VAL A 45 3.42 7.63 -6.93
C VAL A 45 4.65 8.48 -7.24
N ALA A 46 5.59 8.57 -6.31
CA ALA A 46 6.81 9.35 -6.50
C ALA A 46 7.62 8.86 -7.72
N PHE A 47 7.74 7.55 -7.91
CA PHE A 47 8.44 6.98 -9.05
C PHE A 47 7.72 7.25 -10.38
N HIS A 48 6.41 7.01 -10.43
CA HIS A 48 5.59 7.25 -11.63
C HIS A 48 5.64 8.73 -12.04
N LEU A 49 5.49 9.66 -11.09
CA LEU A 49 5.60 11.10 -11.36
C LEU A 49 7.01 11.48 -11.82
N ARG A 50 8.07 10.91 -11.22
CA ARG A 50 9.46 11.17 -11.61
C ARG A 50 9.75 10.79 -13.07
N VAL A 51 9.14 9.73 -13.57
CA VAL A 51 9.31 9.27 -14.96
C VAL A 51 8.23 9.80 -15.91
N GLY A 52 7.32 10.67 -15.43
CA GLY A 52 6.24 11.25 -16.22
C GLY A 52 5.08 10.29 -16.53
N ASP A 53 4.99 9.14 -15.84
CA ASP A 53 3.92 8.16 -16.00
C ASP A 53 2.68 8.52 -15.17
N ASN A 54 1.88 9.45 -15.67
CA ASN A 54 0.64 9.86 -15.00
C ASN A 54 -0.42 8.76 -14.95
N LYS A 55 -0.37 7.80 -15.90
CA LYS A 55 -1.33 6.68 -15.96
C LYS A 55 -1.09 5.71 -14.80
N GLY A 56 0.17 5.46 -14.45
CA GLY A 56 0.54 4.69 -13.26
C GLY A 56 0.40 5.48 -11.95
N ALA A 57 0.68 6.79 -11.96
CA ALA A 57 0.59 7.63 -10.77
C ALA A 57 -0.84 7.72 -10.22
N THR A 58 -1.85 7.80 -11.09
CA THR A 58 -3.25 7.95 -10.70
C THR A 58 -3.77 6.81 -9.81
N PRO A 59 -3.71 5.53 -10.22
CA PRO A 59 -4.13 4.42 -9.37
C PRO A 59 -3.26 4.27 -8.13
N ALA A 60 -1.94 4.54 -8.22
CA ALA A 60 -1.07 4.52 -7.05
C ALA A 60 -1.48 5.56 -6.00
N ALA A 61 -1.88 6.77 -6.42
CA ALA A 61 -2.36 7.81 -5.52
C ALA A 61 -3.67 7.41 -4.84
N LEU A 62 -4.62 6.86 -5.60
CA LEU A 62 -5.89 6.37 -5.04
C LEU A 62 -5.67 5.27 -4.00
N LEU A 63 -4.77 4.31 -4.28
CA LEU A 63 -4.45 3.24 -3.35
C LEU A 63 -3.69 3.73 -2.12
N THR A 64 -2.86 4.78 -2.27
CA THR A 64 -2.25 5.47 -1.12
C THR A 64 -3.33 6.07 -0.21
N ILE A 65 -4.29 6.80 -0.79
CA ILE A 65 -5.40 7.41 -0.04
C ILE A 65 -6.25 6.34 0.66
N ALA A 66 -6.59 5.25 -0.05
CA ALA A 66 -7.34 4.14 0.54
C ALA A 66 -6.60 3.50 1.71
N SER A 67 -5.28 3.34 1.60
CA SER A 67 -4.44 2.76 2.66
C SER A 67 -4.37 3.69 3.88
N VAL A 68 -4.25 5.00 3.67
CA VAL A 68 -4.35 5.99 4.75
C VAL A 68 -5.72 5.97 5.42
N ALA A 69 -6.80 5.87 4.64
CA ALA A 69 -8.15 5.78 5.17
C ALA A 69 -8.33 4.54 6.06
N LEU A 70 -7.71 3.40 5.70
CA LEU A 70 -7.71 2.21 6.54
C LEU A 70 -6.96 2.41 7.87
N ILE A 71 -5.82 3.12 7.87
CA ILE A 71 -5.13 3.48 9.12
C ILE A 71 -6.06 4.30 10.01
N VAL A 72 -6.73 5.30 9.44
CA VAL A 72 -7.67 6.17 10.16
C VAL A 72 -8.85 5.37 10.70
N LEU A 73 -9.40 4.46 9.88
CA LEU A 73 -10.51 3.60 10.28
C LEU A 73 -10.13 2.74 11.49
N HIS A 74 -8.99 2.05 11.42
CA HIS A 74 -8.49 1.26 12.54
C HIS A 74 -8.27 2.14 13.79
N ALA A 75 -7.59 3.28 13.63
CA ALA A 75 -7.36 4.21 14.75
C ALA A 75 -8.65 4.73 15.40
N ALA A 76 -9.75 4.84 14.64
CA ALA A 76 -11.04 5.26 15.15
C ALA A 76 -11.84 4.12 15.81
N THR A 77 -11.44 2.86 15.61
CA THR A 77 -12.07 1.67 16.19
C THR A 77 -11.37 1.11 17.43
N LEU A 78 -10.18 1.65 17.77
CA LEU A 78 -9.42 1.34 18.97
C LEU A 78 -10.08 1.83 20.27
#